data_AF-C6WDY5-F1
#
_entry.id   AF-C6WDY5-F1
#
_cell.length_a   1.000
_cell.length_b   1.000
_cell.length_c   1.000
_cell.angle_alpha   90.00
_cell.angle_beta   90.00
_cell.angle_gamma   90.00
#
_symmetry.space_group_name_H-M   'P 1'
#
loop_
_entity.id
_entity.type
_entity.pdbx_description
1 polymer ?
#
loop_
_entity_poly.entity_id
_entity_poly.type
_entity_poly.pdbx_seq_one_letter_code
_entity_poly.pdbx_strand_id
1 'polypeptide(L)'
;MELPAAWWRPDPLRGVEDVPWRALSGGLGVDDLLRGAAEGEPGACDGLAARLLDEDTVSEATVRAVPFLVELGAGYKVPADTRDRVIFLLAAIALAGAGFTEGGTRRTRRRWNRLGRELPRRQPDLMTQARQAVALGAPKVFDSLGLAEVACSMALAIAVPEVAPQHVVDVAHGIAFAGSFPEPLQESAVVALHLVHGWECDESWVYAIAQGDPELLRAYEEGAFPPYQPSAVTLQLLGFRYAFLAAYGQEGVLGMDLLGGAPVTP
;
A
#
# COMPACT_ATOMS: atom_id res chain seq x y z
N MET A 1 18.74 5.70 30.32
CA MET A 1 17.65 5.24 29.45
C MET A 1 18.26 5.04 28.08
N GLU A 2 18.44 3.80 27.62
CA GLU A 2 18.95 3.54 26.27
C GLU A 2 17.86 3.93 25.28
N LEU A 3 18.20 4.75 24.28
CA LEU A 3 17.26 5.10 23.22
C LEU A 3 16.90 3.82 22.45
N PRO A 4 15.62 3.61 22.07
CA PRO A 4 15.20 2.45 21.29
C PRO A 4 16.09 2.26 20.05
N ALA A 5 16.34 1.03 19.61
CA ALA A 5 17.24 0.73 18.49
C ALA A 5 16.95 1.55 17.22
N ALA A 6 15.70 1.96 17.03
CA ALA A 6 15.28 2.79 15.92
C ALA A 6 15.79 4.25 15.95
N TRP A 7 16.21 4.77 17.10
CA TRP A 7 16.82 6.10 17.27
C TRP A 7 18.29 6.14 16.86
N TRP A 8 18.95 4.99 16.85
CA TRP A 8 20.35 4.85 16.42
C TRP A 8 20.48 4.59 14.92
N ARG A 9 19.39 4.69 14.16
CA ARG A 9 19.41 4.36 12.73
C ARG A 9 20.26 5.38 11.95
N PRO A 10 21.07 4.90 10.99
CA PRO A 10 21.76 5.78 10.05
C PRO A 10 20.74 6.61 9.25
N ASP A 11 21.24 7.58 8.50
CA ASP A 11 20.42 8.38 7.58
C ASP A 11 19.52 7.46 6.73
N PRO A 12 18.17 7.66 6.75
CA PRO A 12 17.24 6.84 5.99
C PRO A 12 17.48 6.86 4.48
N LEU A 13 18.18 7.88 3.96
CA LEU A 13 18.48 8.04 2.54
C LEU A 13 19.94 7.72 2.18
N ARG A 14 20.68 7.05 3.06
CA ARG A 14 22.05 6.63 2.77
C ARG A 14 22.12 5.82 1.46
N GLY A 15 22.91 6.27 0.49
CA GLY A 15 23.10 5.60 -0.79
C GLY A 15 22.01 5.90 -1.83
N VAL A 16 21.13 6.87 -1.57
CA VAL A 16 20.11 7.30 -2.55
C VAL A 16 20.77 7.85 -3.83
N GLU A 17 21.96 8.42 -3.71
CA GLU A 17 22.80 8.93 -4.78
C GLU A 17 23.43 7.84 -5.67
N ASP A 18 23.57 6.63 -5.14
CA ASP A 18 24.18 5.50 -5.87
C ASP A 18 23.20 4.86 -6.86
N VAL A 19 21.90 5.15 -6.72
CA VAL A 19 20.87 4.64 -7.63
C VAL A 19 20.88 5.45 -8.92
N PRO A 20 20.95 4.80 -10.10
CA PRO A 20 20.99 5.49 -11.38
C PRO A 20 19.59 5.97 -11.82
N TRP A 21 18.95 6.84 -11.04
CA TRP A 21 17.55 7.28 -11.21
C TRP A 21 17.20 7.70 -12.63
N ARG A 22 18.11 8.41 -13.31
CA ARG A 22 17.90 8.87 -14.70
C ARG A 22 17.85 7.74 -15.73
N ALA A 23 18.44 6.59 -15.42
CA ALA A 23 18.43 5.41 -16.28
C ALA A 23 17.21 4.51 -16.03
N LEU A 24 16.49 4.72 -14.92
CA LEU A 24 15.31 3.93 -14.56
C LEU A 24 14.06 4.53 -15.18
N SER A 25 13.19 3.67 -15.70
CA SER A 25 11.83 4.09 -16.04
C SER A 25 11.13 4.66 -14.80
N GLY A 26 10.53 5.86 -14.92
CA GLY A 26 9.89 6.56 -13.82
C GLY A 26 10.85 7.21 -12.81
N GLY A 27 12.17 7.11 -12.98
CA GLY A 27 13.13 7.48 -11.94
C GLY A 27 13.52 8.96 -11.87
N LEU A 28 13.32 9.73 -12.94
CA LEU A 28 13.70 11.16 -12.93
C LEU A 28 12.95 11.91 -11.81
N GLY A 29 13.72 12.56 -10.93
CA GLY A 29 13.24 13.39 -9.82
C GLY A 29 12.88 12.63 -8.53
N VAL A 30 12.99 11.30 -8.52
CA VAL A 30 12.63 10.49 -7.35
C VAL A 30 13.55 10.74 -6.15
N ASP A 31 14.84 10.97 -6.39
CA ASP A 31 15.80 11.24 -5.32
C ASP A 31 15.53 12.57 -4.60
N ASP A 32 15.21 13.62 -5.37
CA ASP A 32 14.83 14.92 -4.80
C ASP A 32 13.53 14.80 -3.99
N LEU A 33 12.54 14.07 -4.51
CA LEU A 33 11.29 13.82 -3.80
C LEU A 33 11.48 12.98 -2.51
N LEU A 34 12.38 12.00 -2.52
CA LEU A 34 12.72 11.22 -1.32
C LEU A 34 13.37 12.10 -0.25
N ARG A 35 14.29 12.99 -0.64
CA ARG A 35 14.91 13.98 0.27
C ARG A 35 13.88 14.95 0.83
N GLY A 36 13.03 15.52 -0.04
CA GLY A 36 11.95 16.40 0.38
C GLY A 36 11.01 15.71 1.37
N ALA A 37 10.64 14.44 1.12
CA ALA A 37 9.82 13.68 2.06
C ALA A 37 10.51 13.48 3.42
N ALA A 38 11.81 13.17 3.45
CA ALA A 38 12.59 13.05 4.68
C ALA A 38 12.57 14.34 5.52
N GLU A 39 12.57 15.50 4.85
CA GLU A 39 12.54 16.82 5.47
C GLU A 39 11.11 17.33 5.76
N GLY A 40 10.08 16.61 5.32
CA GLY A 40 8.68 17.01 5.49
C GLY A 40 8.24 18.12 4.53
N GLU A 41 8.89 18.24 3.36
CA GLU A 41 8.52 19.22 2.35
C GLU A 41 7.08 19.00 1.85
N PRO A 42 6.26 20.06 1.81
CA PRO A 42 4.90 19.97 1.28
C PRO A 42 4.88 19.44 -0.16
N GLY A 43 4.04 18.44 -0.42
CA GLY A 43 3.85 17.86 -1.75
C GLY A 43 4.89 16.81 -2.15
N ALA A 44 5.95 16.57 -1.35
CA ALA A 44 6.95 15.55 -1.68
C ALA A 44 6.35 14.14 -1.72
N CYS A 45 5.52 13.77 -0.73
CA CYS A 45 4.84 12.47 -0.72
C CYS A 45 3.86 12.31 -1.90
N ASP A 46 3.16 13.37 -2.28
CA ASP A 46 2.21 13.34 -3.40
C ASP A 46 2.97 13.21 -4.72
N GLY A 47 4.11 13.89 -4.84
CA GLY A 47 5.03 13.73 -5.95
C GLY A 47 5.61 12.32 -6.05
N LEU A 48 5.99 11.70 -4.91
CA LEU A 48 6.41 10.30 -4.86
C LEU A 48 5.28 9.37 -5.31
N ALA A 49 4.06 9.56 -4.82
CA ALA A 49 2.90 8.76 -5.21
C ALA A 49 2.66 8.84 -6.72
N ALA A 50 2.57 10.06 -7.26
CA ALA A 50 2.37 10.29 -8.70
C ALA A 50 3.50 9.70 -9.57
N ARG A 51 4.73 9.61 -9.03
CA ARG A 51 5.89 9.13 -9.78
C ARG A 51 6.09 7.63 -9.70
N LEU A 52 5.84 7.04 -8.53
CA LEU A 52 6.11 5.65 -8.23
C LEU A 52 4.87 4.75 -8.43
N LEU A 53 3.67 5.34 -8.52
CA LEU A 53 2.41 4.62 -8.71
C LEU A 53 1.44 5.38 -9.63
N ASP A 54 1.86 5.63 -10.87
CA ASP A 54 1.06 6.30 -11.90
C ASP A 54 -0.19 5.46 -12.27
N GLU A 55 -1.38 5.90 -11.87
CA GLU A 55 -2.65 5.17 -12.07
C GLU A 55 -2.51 3.69 -11.70
N ASP A 56 -2.06 3.40 -10.47
CA ASP A 56 -1.87 2.02 -9.96
C ASP A 56 -0.76 1.22 -10.70
N THR A 57 0.11 1.91 -11.45
CA THR A 57 1.19 1.29 -12.24
C THR A 57 2.57 1.53 -11.64
N VAL A 58 3.25 0.45 -11.25
CA VAL A 58 4.63 0.51 -10.74
C VAL A 58 5.68 0.50 -11.87
N SER A 59 6.81 1.13 -11.61
CA SER A 59 7.96 1.24 -12.53
C SER A 59 9.24 0.65 -11.93
N GLU A 60 10.33 0.65 -12.70
CA GLU A 60 11.65 0.22 -12.20
C GLU A 60 12.11 1.11 -11.04
N ALA A 61 11.82 2.41 -11.11
CA ALA A 61 12.10 3.34 -10.03
C ALA A 61 11.35 2.96 -8.76
N THR A 62 10.09 2.49 -8.85
CA THR A 62 9.31 2.04 -7.70
C THR A 62 10.04 0.96 -6.92
N VAL A 63 10.48 -0.10 -7.61
CA VAL A 63 11.20 -1.22 -6.96
C VAL A 63 12.49 -0.74 -6.28
N ARG A 64 13.19 0.25 -6.88
CA ARG A 64 14.42 0.84 -6.30
C ARG A 64 14.15 1.82 -5.17
N ALA A 65 12.99 2.46 -5.14
CA ALA A 65 12.59 3.42 -4.11
C ALA A 65 12.09 2.74 -2.83
N VAL A 66 11.49 1.55 -2.94
CA VAL A 66 10.89 0.84 -1.79
C VAL A 66 11.84 0.73 -0.57
N PRO A 67 13.12 0.36 -0.69
CA PRO A 67 14.02 0.33 0.46
C PRO A 67 14.12 1.68 1.19
N PHE A 68 14.20 2.79 0.47
CA PHE A 68 14.25 4.13 1.06
C PHE A 68 12.91 4.53 1.68
N LEU A 69 11.78 4.20 1.02
CA LEU A 69 10.45 4.40 1.59
C LEU A 69 10.26 3.63 2.90
N VAL A 70 10.81 2.40 2.99
CA VAL A 70 10.82 1.61 4.23
C VAL A 70 11.62 2.31 5.33
N GLU A 71 12.80 2.85 5.01
CA GLU A 71 13.58 3.62 5.97
C GLU A 71 12.86 4.89 6.44
N LEU A 72 12.19 5.60 5.52
CA LEU A 72 11.41 6.80 5.83
C LEU A 72 10.22 6.47 6.73
N GLY A 73 9.40 5.48 6.36
CA GLY A 73 8.25 5.04 7.14
C GLY A 73 8.65 4.55 8.54
N ALA A 74 9.85 3.98 8.67
CA ALA A 74 10.35 3.46 9.93
C ALA A 74 11.29 4.41 10.72
N GLY A 75 11.53 5.62 10.21
CA GLY A 75 12.51 6.56 10.75
C GLY A 75 11.88 7.57 11.70
N TYR A 76 12.29 7.59 12.98
CA TYR A 76 11.78 8.56 13.96
C TYR A 76 12.18 10.02 13.70
N LYS A 77 13.15 10.24 12.82
CA LYS A 77 13.59 11.58 12.38
C LYS A 77 12.67 12.20 11.34
N VAL A 78 11.83 11.38 10.68
CA VAL A 78 10.88 11.82 9.67
C VAL A 78 9.59 12.28 10.37
N PRO A 79 8.99 13.41 9.97
CA PRO A 79 7.73 13.89 10.55
C PRO A 79 6.64 12.81 10.53
N ALA A 80 5.83 12.74 11.59
CA ALA A 80 4.84 11.67 11.77
C ALA A 80 3.87 11.57 10.58
N ASP A 81 3.30 12.69 10.15
CA ASP A 81 2.39 12.77 9.00
C ASP A 81 3.03 12.27 7.70
N THR A 82 4.32 12.58 7.48
CA THR A 82 5.07 12.08 6.32
C THR A 82 5.25 10.57 6.41
N ARG A 83 5.59 10.03 7.58
CA ARG A 83 5.73 8.57 7.76
C ARG A 83 4.43 7.86 7.43
N ASP A 84 3.30 8.35 7.95
CA ASP A 84 2.00 7.74 7.69
C ASP A 84 1.69 7.72 6.19
N ARG A 85 1.91 8.84 5.49
CA ARG A 85 1.75 8.91 4.01
C ARG A 85 2.68 7.96 3.27
N VAL A 86 3.94 7.84 3.69
CA VAL A 86 4.90 6.90 3.12
C VAL A 86 4.46 5.44 3.35
N ILE A 87 3.90 5.13 4.52
CA ILE A 87 3.39 3.79 4.83
C ILE A 87 2.17 3.46 3.96
N PHE A 88 1.25 4.42 3.77
CA PHE A 88 0.15 4.25 2.81
C PHE A 88 0.65 4.06 1.38
N LEU A 89 1.69 4.79 0.96
CA LEU A 89 2.32 4.60 -0.35
C LEU A 89 2.94 3.20 -0.48
N LEU A 90 3.64 2.70 0.54
CA LEU A 90 4.18 1.32 0.56
C LEU A 90 3.07 0.28 0.42
N ALA A 91 1.98 0.44 1.17
CA ALA A 91 0.82 -0.45 1.10
C ALA A 91 0.21 -0.45 -0.30
N ALA A 92 0.04 0.73 -0.92
CA ALA A 92 -0.49 0.83 -2.27
C ALA A 92 0.44 0.25 -3.34
N ILE A 93 1.75 0.46 -3.21
CA ILE A 93 2.75 -0.18 -4.09
C ILE A 93 2.65 -1.70 -4.01
N ALA A 94 2.42 -2.27 -2.83
CA ALA A 94 2.25 -3.72 -2.65
C ALA A 94 0.91 -4.24 -3.22
N LEU A 95 -0.10 -3.38 -3.30
CA LEU A 95 -1.42 -3.68 -3.87
C LEU A 95 -1.52 -3.40 -5.37
N ALA A 96 -0.46 -2.86 -5.98
CA ALA A 96 -0.48 -2.40 -7.36
C ALA A 96 -1.04 -3.42 -8.36
N GLY A 97 -2.03 -3.00 -9.14
CA GLY A 97 -2.70 -3.80 -10.17
C GLY A 97 -2.02 -3.76 -11.54
N ALA A 98 -1.03 -2.88 -11.73
CA ALA A 98 -0.28 -2.78 -12.97
C ALA A 98 1.23 -2.55 -12.77
N GLY A 99 2.00 -2.92 -13.79
CA GLY A 99 3.42 -2.63 -13.88
C GLY A 99 3.81 -2.20 -15.28
N PHE A 100 4.75 -1.26 -15.40
CA PHE A 100 5.36 -0.94 -16.67
C PHE A 100 6.22 -2.11 -17.18
N THR A 101 6.28 -2.26 -18.49
CA THR A 101 7.15 -3.21 -19.18
C THR A 101 8.24 -2.42 -19.93
N GLU A 102 9.15 -3.13 -20.62
CA GLU A 102 10.33 -2.60 -21.34
C GLU A 102 10.26 -1.09 -21.70
N GLY A 103 11.14 -0.30 -21.07
CA GLY A 103 11.31 1.12 -21.35
C GLY A 103 10.22 2.05 -20.79
N GLY A 104 9.29 1.55 -19.97
CA GLY A 104 8.28 2.41 -19.33
C GLY A 104 7.12 2.83 -20.22
N THR A 105 6.98 2.26 -21.41
CA THR A 105 6.02 2.75 -22.42
C THR A 105 4.73 1.95 -22.48
N ARG A 106 4.75 0.71 -21.99
CA ARG A 106 3.61 -0.20 -22.02
C ARG A 106 3.30 -0.70 -20.62
N ARG A 107 2.02 -0.83 -20.30
CA ARG A 107 1.53 -1.34 -19.02
C ARG A 107 1.10 -2.80 -19.17
N THR A 108 1.42 -3.62 -18.18
CA THR A 108 0.83 -4.97 -18.00
C THR A 108 0.01 -4.95 -16.72
N ARG A 109 -1.24 -5.41 -16.81
CA ARG A 109 -2.17 -5.48 -15.68
C ARG A 109 -2.26 -6.91 -15.15
N ARG A 110 -2.57 -7.04 -13.86
CA ARG A 110 -2.97 -8.30 -13.24
C ARG A 110 -4.22 -8.83 -13.93
N ARG A 111 -4.25 -10.14 -14.18
CA ARG A 111 -5.36 -10.83 -14.83
C ARG A 111 -5.50 -12.21 -14.23
N TRP A 112 -6.73 -12.70 -14.14
CA TRP A 112 -7.03 -13.98 -13.52
C TRP A 112 -7.80 -14.88 -14.48
N ASN A 113 -7.57 -16.19 -14.35
CA ASN A 113 -8.41 -17.18 -15.02
C ASN A 113 -9.66 -17.48 -14.20
N ARG A 114 -10.58 -18.28 -14.75
CA ARG A 114 -11.84 -18.69 -14.08
C ARG A 114 -11.67 -19.43 -12.75
N LEU A 115 -10.46 -19.90 -12.44
CA LEU A 115 -10.13 -20.55 -11.17
C LEU A 115 -9.52 -19.57 -10.15
N GLY A 116 -9.52 -18.27 -10.44
CA GLY A 116 -8.89 -17.25 -9.60
C GLY A 116 -7.37 -17.29 -9.62
N ARG A 117 -6.74 -18.03 -10.53
CA ARG A 117 -5.27 -18.05 -10.63
C ARG A 117 -4.79 -16.91 -11.51
N GLU A 118 -3.81 -16.18 -11.00
CA GLU A 118 -3.19 -15.10 -11.74
C GLU A 118 -2.45 -15.62 -12.99
N LEU A 119 -2.70 -14.96 -14.13
CA LEU A 119 -2.13 -15.31 -15.41
C LEU A 119 -0.67 -14.86 -15.50
N PRO A 120 0.21 -15.62 -16.21
CA PRO A 120 1.59 -15.22 -16.41
C PRO A 120 1.72 -13.83 -17.05
N ARG A 121 2.74 -13.09 -16.60
CA ARG A 121 3.05 -11.74 -17.07
C ARG A 121 4.34 -11.72 -17.88
N ARG A 122 4.50 -10.67 -18.69
CA ARG A 122 5.77 -10.42 -19.39
C ARG A 122 6.80 -9.90 -18.40
N GLN A 123 8.05 -10.28 -18.61
CA GLN A 123 9.17 -9.71 -17.85
C GLN A 123 9.43 -8.26 -18.27
N PRO A 124 9.93 -7.40 -17.37
CA PRO A 124 10.09 -7.63 -15.93
C PRO A 124 8.76 -7.64 -15.17
N ASP A 125 8.59 -8.57 -14.23
CA ASP A 125 7.42 -8.62 -13.34
C ASP A 125 7.55 -7.61 -12.18
N LEU A 126 7.39 -6.31 -12.50
CA LEU A 126 7.59 -5.23 -11.55
C LEU A 126 6.60 -5.25 -10.38
N MET A 127 5.35 -5.69 -10.58
CA MET A 127 4.36 -5.80 -9.51
C MET A 127 4.82 -6.80 -8.44
N THR A 128 5.27 -7.99 -8.87
CA THR A 128 5.77 -9.00 -7.93
C THR A 128 7.02 -8.53 -7.21
N GLN A 129 7.95 -7.90 -7.94
CA GLN A 129 9.16 -7.34 -7.34
C GLN A 129 8.86 -6.24 -6.32
N ALA A 130 7.93 -5.34 -6.64
CA ALA A 130 7.51 -4.27 -5.75
C ALA A 130 6.85 -4.82 -4.49
N ARG A 131 5.87 -5.73 -4.63
CA ARG A 131 5.22 -6.40 -3.48
C ARG A 131 6.23 -7.13 -2.61
N GLN A 132 7.16 -7.89 -3.21
CA GLN A 132 8.20 -8.60 -2.46
C GLN A 132 9.14 -7.62 -1.73
N ALA A 133 9.55 -6.53 -2.38
CA ALA A 133 10.38 -5.52 -1.74
C ALA A 133 9.67 -4.88 -0.53
N VAL A 134 8.36 -4.59 -0.65
CA VAL A 134 7.57 -4.06 0.46
C VAL A 134 7.45 -5.11 1.57
N ALA A 135 7.12 -6.36 1.26
CA ALA A 135 6.97 -7.43 2.25
C ALA A 135 8.29 -7.69 3.01
N LEU A 136 9.44 -7.62 2.33
CA LEU A 136 10.76 -7.74 2.97
C LEU A 136 11.06 -6.58 3.94
N GLY A 137 10.60 -5.37 3.63
CA GLY A 137 10.82 -4.18 4.46
C GLY A 137 9.76 -3.94 5.54
N ALA A 138 8.54 -4.48 5.37
CA ALA A 138 7.40 -4.21 6.24
C ALA A 138 7.62 -4.56 7.72
N PRO A 139 8.28 -5.67 8.11
CA PRO A 139 8.58 -5.96 9.53
C PRO A 139 9.27 -4.79 10.24
N LYS A 140 10.20 -4.13 9.54
CA LYS A 140 10.94 -2.97 10.07
C LYS A 140 10.04 -1.75 10.31
N VAL A 141 9.02 -1.57 9.48
CA VAL A 141 8.02 -0.51 9.62
C VAL A 141 7.10 -0.83 10.80
N PHE A 142 6.57 -2.04 10.89
CA PHE A 142 5.74 -2.46 12.03
C PHE A 142 6.45 -2.28 13.36
N ASP A 143 7.72 -2.72 13.47
CA ASP A 143 8.53 -2.53 14.68
C ASP A 143 8.66 -1.06 15.11
N SER A 144 8.61 -0.13 14.16
CA SER A 144 8.70 1.31 14.44
C SER A 144 7.37 1.93 14.87
N LEU A 145 6.25 1.34 14.48
CA LEU A 145 4.91 1.75 14.90
C LEU A 145 4.60 1.22 16.31
N GLY A 146 5.16 0.07 16.68
CA GLY A 146 4.87 -0.57 17.97
C GLY A 146 3.39 -0.91 18.11
N LEU A 147 2.83 -0.76 19.32
CA LEU A 147 1.40 -1.00 19.61
C LEU A 147 0.50 0.21 19.26
N ALA A 148 0.91 1.05 18.31
CA ALA A 148 0.13 2.23 17.96
C ALA A 148 -1.12 1.87 17.15
N GLU A 149 -2.27 2.40 17.57
CA GLU A 149 -3.54 2.31 16.85
C GLU A 149 -3.58 3.35 15.72
N VAL A 150 -3.02 3.01 14.57
CA VAL A 150 -2.93 3.92 13.42
C VAL A 150 -3.44 3.27 12.14
N ALA A 151 -4.18 4.02 11.34
CA ALA A 151 -4.76 3.53 10.09
C ALA A 151 -3.70 3.07 9.08
N CYS A 152 -2.51 3.70 9.07
CA CYS A 152 -1.39 3.29 8.20
C CYS A 152 -0.88 1.87 8.53
N SER A 153 -0.97 1.42 9.79
CA SER A 153 -0.62 0.06 10.19
C SER A 153 -1.61 -0.96 9.62
N MET A 154 -2.92 -0.64 9.63
CA MET A 154 -3.95 -1.47 9.02
C MET A 154 -3.74 -1.57 7.51
N ALA A 155 -3.49 -0.44 6.84
CA ALA A 155 -3.20 -0.44 5.41
C ALA A 155 -2.02 -1.35 5.04
N LEU A 156 -0.91 -1.30 5.79
CA LEU A 156 0.25 -2.15 5.53
C LEU A 156 -0.04 -3.63 5.85
N ALA A 157 -0.74 -3.92 6.95
CA ALA A 157 -1.12 -5.29 7.31
C ALA A 157 -2.08 -5.91 6.28
N ILE A 158 -2.96 -5.11 5.68
CA ILE A 158 -3.86 -5.54 4.61
C ILE A 158 -3.07 -5.82 3.31
N ALA A 159 -2.07 -4.99 3.02
CA ALA A 159 -1.27 -5.13 1.80
C ALA A 159 -0.33 -6.33 1.83
N VAL A 160 0.31 -6.60 2.98
CA VAL A 160 1.27 -7.69 3.18
C VAL A 160 0.95 -8.51 4.44
N PRO A 161 -0.22 -9.17 4.51
CA PRO A 161 -0.69 -9.88 5.70
C PRO A 161 0.26 -11.00 6.15
N GLU A 162 1.00 -11.59 5.20
CA GLU A 162 1.97 -12.66 5.45
C GLU A 162 3.11 -12.29 6.41
N VAL A 163 3.37 -11.00 6.63
CA VAL A 163 4.47 -10.49 7.47
C VAL A 163 3.98 -9.61 8.61
N ALA A 164 2.67 -9.52 8.83
CA ALA A 164 2.11 -8.77 9.95
C ALA A 164 2.45 -9.45 11.29
N PRO A 165 3.10 -8.77 12.24
CA PRO A 165 3.45 -9.35 13.53
C PRO A 165 2.25 -9.39 14.48
N GLN A 166 2.32 -10.26 15.49
CA GLN A 166 1.23 -10.47 16.46
C GLN A 166 0.75 -9.17 17.13
N HIS A 167 1.65 -8.23 17.42
CA HIS A 167 1.27 -6.96 18.06
C HIS A 167 0.34 -6.11 17.18
N VAL A 168 0.45 -6.21 15.85
CA VAL A 168 -0.47 -5.54 14.91
C VAL A 168 -1.83 -6.25 14.88
N VAL A 169 -1.84 -7.58 15.03
CA VAL A 169 -3.06 -8.37 15.19
C VAL A 169 -3.80 -7.96 16.46
N ASP A 170 -3.07 -7.80 17.57
CA ASP A 170 -3.65 -7.37 18.85
C ASP A 170 -4.26 -5.96 18.74
N VAL A 171 -3.56 -5.03 18.06
CA VAL A 171 -4.04 -3.68 17.74
C VAL A 171 -5.30 -3.74 16.86
N ALA A 172 -5.30 -4.52 15.78
CA ALA A 172 -6.45 -4.67 14.89
C ALA A 172 -7.66 -5.24 15.64
N HIS A 173 -7.45 -6.22 16.53
CA HIS A 173 -8.50 -6.77 17.38
C HIS A 173 -9.05 -5.71 18.36
N GLY A 174 -8.18 -4.89 18.96
CA GLY A 174 -8.59 -3.75 19.79
C GLY A 174 -9.48 -2.79 19.02
N ILE A 175 -9.06 -2.39 17.81
CA ILE A 175 -9.80 -1.47 16.95
C ILE A 175 -11.16 -2.05 16.55
N ALA A 176 -11.18 -3.30 16.06
CA ALA A 176 -12.38 -3.94 15.52
C ALA A 176 -13.49 -4.13 16.55
N PHE A 177 -13.14 -4.40 17.82
CA PHE A 177 -14.11 -4.85 18.83
C PHE A 177 -14.28 -3.93 20.04
N ALA A 178 -13.49 -2.87 20.19
CA ALA A 178 -13.64 -1.93 21.31
C ALA A 178 -14.84 -0.97 21.16
N GLY A 179 -15.38 -0.80 19.95
CA GLY A 179 -16.57 0.02 19.70
C GLY A 179 -16.38 1.54 19.81
N SER A 180 -15.15 2.03 20.01
CA SER A 180 -14.83 3.45 20.21
C SER A 180 -14.18 4.14 18.99
N PHE A 181 -13.86 3.38 17.95
CA PHE A 181 -13.15 3.89 16.78
C PHE A 181 -14.12 4.29 15.66
N PRO A 182 -13.72 5.21 14.76
CA PRO A 182 -14.49 5.49 13.55
C PRO A 182 -14.73 4.21 12.73
N GLU A 183 -15.93 4.10 12.17
CA GLU A 183 -16.37 2.93 11.39
C GLU A 183 -15.38 2.55 10.26
N PRO A 184 -14.83 3.47 9.44
CA PRO A 184 -13.82 3.10 8.43
C PRO A 184 -12.57 2.45 9.04
N LEU A 185 -12.14 2.88 10.23
CA LEU A 185 -10.98 2.28 10.88
C LEU A 185 -11.32 0.86 11.38
N GLN A 186 -12.53 0.67 11.92
CA GLN A 186 -13.03 -0.64 12.35
C GLN A 186 -13.11 -1.62 11.18
N GLU A 187 -13.71 -1.22 10.06
CA GLU A 187 -13.81 -2.04 8.85
C GLU A 187 -12.42 -2.44 8.33
N SER A 188 -11.48 -1.50 8.30
CA SER A 188 -10.10 -1.81 7.90
C SER A 188 -9.43 -2.83 8.83
N ALA A 189 -9.68 -2.74 10.14
CA ALA A 189 -9.11 -3.66 11.12
C ALA A 189 -9.73 -5.06 11.04
N VAL A 190 -11.05 -5.15 10.82
CA VAL A 190 -11.74 -6.41 10.55
C VAL A 190 -11.15 -7.09 9.31
N VAL A 191 -10.94 -6.34 8.23
CA VAL A 191 -10.30 -6.85 7.01
C VAL A 191 -8.86 -7.31 7.29
N ALA A 192 -8.07 -6.53 8.02
CA ALA A 192 -6.69 -6.89 8.38
C ALA A 192 -6.64 -8.22 9.14
N LEU A 193 -7.48 -8.40 10.18
CA LEU A 193 -7.56 -9.64 10.95
C LEU A 193 -7.90 -10.84 10.07
N HIS A 194 -8.89 -10.68 9.20
CA HIS A 194 -9.36 -11.74 8.31
C HIS A 194 -8.25 -12.23 7.37
N LEU A 195 -7.49 -11.28 6.80
CA LEU A 195 -6.38 -11.57 5.90
C LEU A 195 -5.18 -12.19 6.63
N VAL A 196 -4.80 -11.66 7.79
CA VAL A 196 -3.65 -12.15 8.56
C VAL A 196 -3.89 -13.57 9.09
N HIS A 197 -5.12 -13.87 9.53
CA HIS A 197 -5.46 -15.22 9.97
C HIS A 197 -5.72 -16.22 8.83
N GLY A 198 -5.72 -15.75 7.57
CA GLY A 198 -6.01 -16.59 6.41
C GLY A 198 -7.42 -17.16 6.44
N TRP A 199 -8.38 -16.42 7.00
CA TRP A 199 -9.78 -16.82 7.02
C TRP A 199 -10.35 -16.81 5.59
N GLU A 200 -11.31 -17.70 5.34
CA GLU A 200 -11.92 -17.85 4.02
C GLU A 200 -12.60 -16.54 3.61
N CYS A 201 -12.20 -16.00 2.45
CA CYS A 201 -12.79 -14.79 1.87
C CYS A 201 -13.68 -15.23 0.72
N ASP A 202 -14.99 -15.13 0.88
CA ASP A 202 -15.94 -15.36 -0.21
C ASP A 202 -16.56 -14.04 -0.70
N GLU A 203 -17.32 -14.11 -1.79
CA GLU A 203 -18.00 -12.94 -2.36
C GLU A 203 -19.03 -12.33 -1.41
N SER A 204 -19.65 -13.13 -0.53
CA SER A 204 -20.64 -12.61 0.43
C SER A 204 -19.98 -11.71 1.47
N TRP A 205 -18.77 -12.08 1.90
CA TRP A 205 -17.97 -11.28 2.81
C TRP A 205 -17.48 -9.99 2.16
N VAL A 206 -16.97 -10.08 0.92
CA VAL A 206 -16.55 -8.89 0.15
C VAL A 206 -17.72 -7.93 -0.03
N TYR A 207 -18.90 -8.45 -0.36
CA TYR A 207 -20.11 -7.65 -0.48
C TYR A 207 -20.49 -6.98 0.84
N ALA A 208 -20.46 -7.71 1.96
CA ALA A 208 -20.76 -7.15 3.28
C ALA A 208 -19.80 -6.01 3.65
N ILE A 209 -18.50 -6.17 3.41
CA ILE A 209 -17.49 -5.12 3.64
C ILE A 209 -17.73 -3.92 2.71
N ALA A 210 -18.11 -4.14 1.45
CA ALA A 210 -18.41 -3.04 0.53
C ALA A 210 -19.61 -2.20 0.97
N GLN A 211 -20.58 -2.77 1.71
CA GLN A 211 -21.78 -2.05 2.17
C GLN A 211 -21.49 -0.92 3.18
N GLY A 212 -20.33 -0.92 3.84
CA GLY A 212 -19.94 0.13 4.79
C GLY A 212 -19.66 1.50 4.15
N ASP A 213 -19.54 1.57 2.81
CA ASP A 213 -19.36 2.83 2.08
C ASP A 213 -20.13 2.80 0.74
N PRO A 214 -21.08 3.72 0.49
CA PRO A 214 -21.90 3.72 -0.72
C PRO A 214 -21.09 3.83 -2.03
N GLU A 215 -19.94 4.51 -2.03
CA GLU A 215 -19.12 4.65 -3.22
C GLU A 215 -18.36 3.35 -3.53
N LEU A 216 -17.84 2.69 -2.50
CA LEU A 216 -17.22 1.36 -2.61
C LEU A 216 -18.21 0.30 -3.07
N LEU A 217 -19.43 0.29 -2.49
CA LEU A 217 -20.49 -0.62 -2.92
C LEU A 217 -20.82 -0.42 -4.39
N ARG A 218 -21.00 0.84 -4.82
CA ARG A 218 -21.27 1.16 -6.22
C ARG A 218 -20.12 0.70 -7.13
N ALA A 219 -18.87 0.98 -6.78
CA ALA A 219 -17.72 0.54 -7.57
C ALA A 219 -17.65 -1.00 -7.67
N TYR A 220 -17.94 -1.71 -6.57
CA TYR A 220 -18.01 -3.18 -6.58
C TYR A 220 -19.13 -3.69 -7.49
N GLU A 221 -20.35 -3.14 -7.38
CA GLU A 221 -21.52 -3.53 -8.19
C GLU A 221 -21.36 -3.18 -9.68
N GLU A 222 -20.67 -2.09 -10.00
CA GLU A 222 -20.37 -1.67 -11.38
C GLU A 222 -19.20 -2.45 -12.01
N GLY A 223 -18.58 -3.37 -11.26
CA GLY A 223 -17.52 -4.22 -11.77
C GLY A 223 -16.18 -3.50 -11.95
N ALA A 224 -15.86 -2.57 -11.04
CA ALA A 224 -14.57 -1.87 -11.03
C ALA A 224 -13.37 -2.83 -10.84
N PHE A 225 -13.62 -4.03 -10.32
CA PHE A 225 -12.59 -5.06 -10.15
C PHE A 225 -12.47 -5.97 -11.39
N PRO A 226 -11.24 -6.37 -11.76
CA PRO A 226 -11.02 -7.27 -12.89
C PRO A 226 -11.80 -8.59 -12.79
N PRO A 227 -12.30 -9.13 -13.91
CA PRO A 227 -12.98 -10.42 -13.93
C PRO A 227 -12.15 -11.56 -13.32
N TYR A 228 -12.81 -12.40 -12.52
CA TYR A 228 -12.23 -13.55 -11.82
C TYR A 228 -11.12 -13.19 -10.81
N GLN A 229 -10.98 -11.93 -10.42
CA GLN A 229 -10.12 -11.54 -9.31
C GLN A 229 -10.56 -12.28 -8.03
N PRO A 230 -9.64 -12.92 -7.28
CA PRO A 230 -9.97 -13.58 -6.03
C PRO A 230 -10.57 -12.60 -5.03
N SER A 231 -11.59 -13.04 -4.30
CA SER A 231 -12.29 -12.25 -3.29
C SER A 231 -11.32 -11.70 -2.23
N ALA A 232 -10.28 -12.44 -1.86
CA ALA A 232 -9.22 -11.96 -0.98
C ALA A 232 -8.48 -10.72 -1.52
N VAL A 233 -8.20 -10.65 -2.83
CA VAL A 233 -7.54 -9.47 -3.43
C VAL A 233 -8.51 -8.29 -3.46
N THR A 234 -9.78 -8.52 -3.77
CA THR A 234 -10.80 -7.47 -3.69
C THR A 234 -10.95 -6.93 -2.27
N LEU A 235 -10.97 -7.83 -1.29
CA LEU A 235 -11.00 -7.48 0.13
C LEU A 235 -9.80 -6.62 0.54
N GLN A 236 -8.59 -6.94 0.04
CA GLN A 236 -7.41 -6.10 0.28
C GLN A 236 -7.60 -4.67 -0.20
N LEU A 237 -8.15 -4.48 -1.40
CA LEU A 237 -8.38 -3.15 -1.98
C LEU A 237 -9.44 -2.36 -1.20
N LEU A 238 -10.54 -3.00 -0.81
CA LEU A 238 -11.58 -2.39 0.02
C LEU A 238 -11.05 -2.00 1.40
N GLY A 239 -10.36 -2.91 2.09
CA GLY A 239 -9.78 -2.65 3.40
C GLY A 239 -8.74 -1.55 3.39
N PHE A 240 -7.89 -1.50 2.35
CA PHE A 240 -6.96 -0.39 2.16
C PHE A 240 -7.70 0.95 2.01
N ARG A 241 -8.79 0.98 1.22
CA ARG A 241 -9.60 2.20 1.06
C ARG A 241 -10.18 2.66 2.38
N TYR A 242 -10.72 1.76 3.20
CA TYR A 242 -11.23 2.09 4.53
C TYR A 242 -10.15 2.65 5.46
N ALA A 243 -8.96 2.04 5.48
CA ALA A 243 -7.83 2.59 6.24
C ALA A 243 -7.47 4.00 5.77
N PHE A 244 -7.49 4.23 4.45
CA PHE A 244 -7.21 5.54 3.88
C PHE A 244 -8.28 6.58 4.26
N LEU A 245 -9.56 6.22 4.16
CA LEU A 245 -10.69 7.07 4.57
C LEU A 245 -10.64 7.41 6.06
N ALA A 246 -10.25 6.47 6.91
CA ALA A 246 -10.07 6.71 8.33
C ALA A 246 -8.99 7.76 8.63
N ALA A 247 -7.91 7.78 7.84
CA ALA A 247 -6.79 8.70 8.02
C ALA A 247 -7.03 10.10 7.42
N TYR A 248 -7.65 10.18 6.25
CA TYR A 248 -7.67 11.41 5.44
C TYR A 248 -9.07 11.85 4.99
N GLY A 249 -10.12 11.08 5.30
CA GLY A 249 -11.46 11.32 4.79
C GLY A 249 -11.57 11.15 3.27
N GLN A 250 -12.65 11.68 2.69
CA GLN A 250 -12.97 11.53 1.26
C GLN A 250 -12.08 12.42 0.35
N GLU A 251 -11.44 13.46 0.90
CA GLU A 251 -10.64 14.44 0.15
C GLU A 251 -9.13 14.09 0.10
N GLY A 252 -8.72 12.96 0.67
CA GLY A 252 -7.33 12.52 0.63
C GLY A 252 -6.91 12.13 -0.79
N VAL A 253 -6.20 13.01 -1.50
CA VAL A 253 -5.64 12.68 -2.82
C VAL A 253 -4.24 12.13 -2.65
N LEU A 254 -4.10 10.80 -2.51
CA LEU A 254 -2.85 10.15 -2.96
C LEU A 254 -2.83 9.96 -4.49
N GLY A 255 -3.85 10.43 -5.22
CA GLY A 255 -3.97 10.22 -6.67
C GLY A 255 -4.14 8.76 -7.06
N MET A 256 -4.39 7.87 -6.08
CA MET A 256 -4.41 6.43 -6.29
C MET A 256 -5.84 5.98 -6.55
N ASP A 257 -6.20 5.94 -7.83
CA ASP A 257 -7.39 5.24 -8.30
C ASP A 257 -7.12 3.72 -8.30
N LEU A 258 -6.84 3.15 -7.11
CA LEU A 258 -6.57 1.72 -6.90
C LEU A 258 -7.78 0.83 -7.21
N LEU A 259 -8.95 1.44 -7.41
CA LEU A 259 -10.19 0.75 -7.75
C LEU A 259 -10.38 0.60 -9.26
N GLY A 260 -9.37 0.94 -10.08
CA GLY A 260 -9.37 0.59 -11.49
C GLY A 260 -10.36 1.41 -12.32
N GLY A 261 -10.08 2.70 -12.50
CA GLY A 261 -10.74 3.51 -13.52
C GLY A 261 -10.32 3.13 -14.95
N ALA A 262 -10.98 2.15 -15.57
CA ALA A 262 -11.39 2.21 -16.98
C ALA A 262 -12.42 1.10 -17.31
N PRO A 263 -13.55 1.45 -17.94
CA PRO A 263 -14.61 0.50 -18.28
C PRO A 263 -14.12 -0.52 -19.32
N VAL A 264 -14.60 -1.76 -19.16
CA VAL A 264 -14.59 -2.78 -20.21
C VAL A 264 -15.51 -2.29 -21.33
N THR A 265 -14.96 -1.69 -22.38
CA THR A 265 -15.63 -1.74 -23.68
C THR A 265 -15.42 -3.13 -24.29
N PRO A 266 -16.47 -3.76 -24.83
CA PRO A 266 -16.39 -5.10 -25.43
C PRO A 266 -15.48 -5.16 -26.66
#